data_AF-A0A0A8WN97-F1
#
_entry.id   AF-A0A0A8WN97-F1
#
_cell.length_a   1.000
_cell.length_b   1.000
_cell.length_c   1.000
_cell.angle_alpha   90.00
_cell.angle_beta   90.00
_cell.angle_gamma   90.00
#
_symmetry.space_group_name_H-M   'P 1'
#
loop_
_entity.id
_entity.type
_entity.pdbx_description
1 polymer ?
#
loop_
_entity_poly.entity_id
_entity_poly.type
_entity_poly.pdbx_seq_one_letter_code
_entity_poly.pdbx_strand_id
1 'polypeptide(L)'
;MNTKTKTWIAAIAGLAMVSLHGLAFAAGAPAAPAAKAQAAAPAKAAPAAAKPAQGPKLLNEDCAKCHAKAPADIAANGGKHKSAIGCQDCHAGHPPTVRKIIPLCSQCHEGKPHYKLAGCNTCHSNPHTPLNIKMGRNITDPCLTCHTQQIVKLRENKSKHTALACTFCHDTHGKIPECVLCHKPHSKEMTQADCKKCHQAHMPKAVAYGNQTPSKDCAACHKAAYNLLTASAFKHKNLSCVACHQAKHKMIPQCQSCHGTPHPASMLAKFPKCGYCHSIAHDLNSFKAQPAPAAPAPAAKKRK
;
A
#
# COMPACT_ATOMS: atom_id res chain seq x y z
N MET A 1 -45.09 -3.03 -29.88
CA MET A 1 -44.83 -2.39 -28.57
C MET A 1 -43.30 -2.26 -28.45
N ASN A 2 -42.59 -1.30 -29.04
CA ASN A 2 -42.62 0.17 -29.07
C ASN A 2 -42.46 0.86 -27.70
N THR A 3 -41.24 1.31 -27.39
CA THR A 3 -40.80 2.53 -26.65
C THR A 3 -39.31 2.37 -26.27
N LYS A 4 -38.38 2.81 -27.13
CA LYS A 4 -37.71 4.14 -27.19
C LYS A 4 -36.73 4.43 -26.04
N THR A 5 -35.45 4.14 -26.32
CA THR A 5 -34.24 4.74 -25.72
C THR A 5 -34.14 6.22 -26.15
N LYS A 6 -33.91 7.13 -25.19
CA LYS A 6 -33.65 8.56 -25.46
C LYS A 6 -32.15 8.85 -25.30
N THR A 7 -31.50 9.13 -26.42
CA THR A 7 -30.25 9.89 -26.56
C THR A 7 -30.51 11.38 -26.32
N TRP A 8 -29.60 12.06 -25.63
CA TRP A 8 -29.57 13.53 -25.57
C TRP A 8 -28.33 14.04 -26.29
N ILE A 9 -28.57 14.67 -27.44
CA ILE A 9 -27.67 15.58 -28.14
C ILE A 9 -28.21 16.98 -27.87
N ALA A 10 -27.36 17.91 -27.46
CA ALA A 10 -27.67 19.33 -27.49
C ALA A 10 -26.47 20.11 -28.03
N ALA A 11 -26.67 20.69 -29.20
CA ALA A 11 -25.98 21.84 -29.78
C ALA A 11 -27.12 22.86 -30.08
N ILE A 12 -27.00 24.20 -30.09
CA ILE A 12 -26.08 25.13 -30.75
C ILE A 12 -26.37 26.57 -30.21
N ALA A 13 -25.37 27.46 -30.28
CA ALA A 13 -25.39 28.95 -30.35
C ALA A 13 -25.97 29.75 -29.17
N GLY A 14 -25.44 30.91 -28.78
CA GLY A 14 -24.46 31.81 -29.39
C GLY A 14 -24.96 33.24 -29.22
N LEU A 15 -24.20 34.13 -28.58
CA LEU A 15 -24.23 35.57 -28.85
C LEU A 15 -22.99 36.26 -28.26
N ALA A 16 -22.44 37.17 -29.05
CA ALA A 16 -21.22 37.92 -28.81
C ALA A 16 -21.41 39.12 -27.86
N MET A 17 -20.33 39.56 -27.22
CA MET A 17 -20.02 40.99 -27.05
C MET A 17 -18.51 41.23 -26.98
N VAL A 18 -18.15 42.34 -27.61
CA VAL A 18 -16.83 42.89 -27.94
C VAL A 18 -16.35 43.81 -26.82
N SER A 19 -15.02 43.85 -26.56
CA SER A 19 -14.20 44.98 -26.08
C SER A 19 -12.76 44.46 -25.93
N LEU A 20 -11.81 44.63 -26.86
CA LEU A 20 -11.15 45.82 -27.41
C LEU A 20 -10.27 46.59 -26.41
N HIS A 21 -8.96 46.27 -26.38
CA HIS A 21 -7.80 47.16 -26.59
C HIS A 21 -6.59 46.88 -25.69
N GLY A 22 -5.39 46.88 -26.31
CA GLY A 22 -4.12 47.09 -25.61
C GLY A 22 -2.92 46.41 -26.27
N LEU A 23 -2.62 46.75 -27.54
CA LEU A 23 -1.41 46.28 -28.24
C LEU A 23 -0.12 46.81 -27.61
N ALA A 24 0.87 45.93 -27.53
CA ALA A 24 2.27 46.24 -27.39
C ALA A 24 2.84 46.81 -28.69
N PHE A 25 3.66 47.86 -28.60
CA PHE A 25 4.57 48.29 -29.66
C PHE A 25 5.96 48.50 -29.06
N ALA A 26 6.95 47.83 -29.64
CA ALA A 26 8.37 48.08 -29.43
C ALA A 26 8.85 49.16 -30.41
N ALA A 27 9.70 50.07 -29.97
CA ALA A 27 10.54 50.89 -30.84
C ALA A 27 11.83 51.30 -30.08
N GLY A 28 12.96 51.18 -30.78
CA GLY A 28 14.30 51.46 -30.27
C GLY A 28 14.68 52.94 -30.20
N ALA A 29 15.85 53.17 -29.62
CA ALA A 29 16.48 54.44 -29.20
C ALA A 29 16.70 55.50 -30.30
N PRO A 30 17.04 56.75 -29.90
CA PRO A 30 18.45 57.15 -29.94
C PRO A 30 18.93 58.00 -28.73
N ALA A 31 20.23 58.29 -28.71
CA ALA A 31 21.03 58.76 -27.58
C ALA A 31 21.21 60.29 -27.42
N ALA A 32 21.75 60.65 -26.24
CA ALA A 32 22.51 61.87 -25.83
C ALA A 32 21.70 63.13 -25.41
N PRO A 33 22.24 64.05 -24.55
CA PRO A 33 23.63 64.20 -24.11
C PRO A 33 23.86 64.28 -22.59
N ALA A 34 25.16 64.20 -22.24
CA ALA A 34 25.71 64.34 -20.90
C ALA A 34 25.44 65.72 -20.28
N ALA A 35 24.87 65.73 -19.07
CA ALA A 35 24.78 66.92 -18.21
C ALA A 35 25.91 66.90 -17.18
N LYS A 36 26.61 68.03 -17.10
CA LYS A 36 27.80 68.30 -16.29
C LYS A 36 27.51 68.13 -14.79
N ALA A 37 28.42 67.44 -14.09
CA ALA A 37 28.51 67.46 -12.64
C ALA A 37 28.93 68.86 -12.17
N GLN A 38 28.13 69.46 -11.29
CA GLN A 38 28.53 70.60 -10.47
C GLN A 38 28.83 70.09 -9.05
N ALA A 39 30.07 70.31 -8.62
CA ALA A 39 30.55 69.99 -7.29
C ALA A 39 29.85 70.90 -6.26
N ALA A 40 29.08 70.29 -5.35
CA ALA A 40 28.62 70.92 -4.12
C ALA A 40 29.66 70.68 -3.01
N ALA A 41 29.97 71.75 -2.28
CA ALA A 41 30.91 71.78 -1.16
C ALA A 41 30.47 70.84 0.00
N PRO A 42 31.41 70.38 0.85
CA PRO A 42 31.14 69.31 1.81
C PRO A 42 30.29 69.82 2.99
N ALA A 43 29.10 69.25 3.16
CA ALA A 43 28.36 69.35 4.40
C ALA A 43 29.08 68.56 5.50
N LYS A 44 29.35 69.21 6.64
CA LYS A 44 29.94 68.59 7.83
C LYS A 44 29.13 67.35 8.24
N ALA A 45 29.81 66.21 8.33
CA ALA A 45 29.21 64.96 8.78
C ALA A 45 28.69 65.09 10.22
N ALA A 46 27.39 64.85 10.39
CA ALA A 46 26.83 64.54 11.70
C ALA A 46 27.45 63.22 12.21
N PRO A 47 27.73 63.07 13.51
CA PRO A 47 28.26 61.82 14.04
C PRO A 47 27.28 60.69 13.76
N ALA A 48 27.78 59.61 13.16
CA ALA A 48 27.02 58.41 12.89
C ALA A 48 26.40 57.90 14.19
N ALA A 49 25.06 57.80 14.22
CA ALA A 49 24.36 57.14 15.29
C ALA A 49 24.88 55.70 15.38
N ALA A 50 25.49 55.37 16.53
CA ALA A 50 25.96 54.02 16.82
C ALA A 50 24.78 53.05 16.65
N LYS A 51 24.99 51.99 15.86
CA LYS A 51 24.08 50.84 15.80
C LYS A 51 23.79 50.38 17.24
N PRO A 52 22.52 50.14 17.62
CA PRO A 52 22.24 49.57 18.93
C PRO A 52 23.01 48.26 19.05
N ALA A 53 23.80 48.14 20.12
CA ALA A 53 24.54 46.94 20.44
C ALA A 53 23.55 45.77 20.51
N GLN A 54 23.75 44.78 19.65
CA GLN A 54 22.98 43.54 19.71
C GLN A 54 23.29 42.91 21.07
N GLY A 55 22.27 42.80 21.92
CA GLY A 55 22.38 42.11 23.20
C GLY A 55 22.93 40.69 23.02
N PRO A 56 23.39 40.05 24.10
CA PRO A 56 24.01 38.72 24.03
C PRO A 56 23.12 37.74 23.25
N LYS A 57 23.70 37.10 22.24
CA LYS A 57 23.02 36.08 21.42
C LYS A 57 22.82 34.82 22.24
N LEU A 58 21.59 34.31 22.26
CA LEU A 58 21.26 33.06 22.94
C LEU A 58 22.04 31.90 22.30
N LEU A 59 22.65 31.04 23.11
CA LEU A 59 23.28 29.80 22.66
C LEU A 59 22.32 28.61 22.86
N ASN A 60 22.60 27.47 22.21
CA ASN A 60 21.75 26.28 22.36
C ASN A 60 21.78 25.72 23.79
N GLU A 61 22.91 25.88 24.48
CA GLU A 61 23.11 25.47 25.88
C GLU A 61 22.26 26.33 26.83
N ASP A 62 21.98 27.58 26.45
CA ASP A 62 21.11 28.47 27.24
C ASP A 62 19.65 28.02 27.21
N CYS A 63 19.21 27.39 26.12
CA CYS A 63 17.84 26.88 26.00
C CYS A 63 17.52 25.85 27.09
N ALA A 64 18.49 25.00 27.44
CA ALA A 64 18.32 23.93 28.43
C ALA A 64 18.17 24.46 29.87
N LYS A 65 18.64 25.68 30.16
CA LYS A 65 18.51 26.32 31.48
C LYS A 65 17.04 26.55 31.88
N CYS A 66 16.17 26.78 30.89
CA CYS A 66 14.74 27.02 31.10
C CYS A 66 13.85 25.89 30.54
N HIS A 67 14.26 25.23 29.47
CA HIS A 67 13.51 24.13 28.85
C HIS A 67 14.21 22.79 29.11
N ALA A 68 13.97 22.18 30.27
CA ALA A 68 14.61 20.90 30.59
C ALA A 68 14.09 19.72 29.73
N LYS A 69 12.79 19.74 29.38
CA LYS A 69 12.15 18.60 28.70
C LYS A 69 12.62 18.39 27.27
N ALA A 70 12.69 19.45 26.47
CA ALA A 70 13.01 19.33 25.04
C ALA A 70 14.42 18.75 24.78
N PRO A 71 15.49 19.23 25.43
CA PRO A 71 16.82 18.62 25.34
C PRO A 71 16.83 17.17 25.84
N ALA A 72 16.12 16.84 26.92
CA ALA A 72 16.02 15.47 27.41
C ALA A 72 15.34 14.53 26.39
N ASP A 73 14.23 14.99 25.79
CA ASP A 73 13.51 14.27 24.73
C ASP A 73 14.41 14.04 23.50
N ILE A 74 15.14 15.07 23.05
CA ILE A 74 16.10 14.97 21.93
C ILE A 74 17.25 14.01 22.26
N ALA A 75 17.79 14.11 23.48
CA ALA A 75 18.90 13.27 23.92
C ALA A 75 18.52 11.78 23.91
N ALA A 76 17.29 11.47 24.34
CA ALA A 76 16.74 10.12 24.39
C ALA A 76 16.31 9.59 23.01
N ASN A 77 15.58 10.39 22.22
CA ASN A 77 14.87 9.91 21.01
C ASN A 77 14.86 10.90 19.83
N GLY A 78 15.76 11.89 19.80
CA GLY A 78 15.80 12.94 18.78
C GLY A 78 16.22 12.47 17.38
N GLY A 79 16.82 11.29 17.26
CA GLY A 79 17.36 10.82 15.98
C GLY A 79 18.31 11.85 15.37
N LYS A 80 18.10 12.22 14.10
CA LYS A 80 18.93 13.25 13.43
C LYS A 80 18.80 14.64 14.05
N HIS A 81 17.72 14.94 14.78
CA HIS A 81 17.59 16.23 15.47
C HIS A 81 18.56 16.38 16.66
N LYS A 82 19.23 15.29 17.07
CA LYS A 82 20.27 15.33 18.09
C LYS A 82 21.61 15.85 17.57
N SER A 83 21.87 15.72 16.27
CA SER A 83 23.22 15.91 15.71
C SER A 83 23.28 16.79 14.46
N ALA A 84 22.18 16.91 13.71
CA ALA A 84 22.16 17.63 12.44
C ALA A 84 21.52 19.03 12.53
N ILE A 85 20.81 19.31 13.62
CA ILE A 85 20.21 20.61 13.92
C ILE A 85 20.34 20.89 15.42
N GLY A 86 20.35 22.17 15.78
CA GLY A 86 20.28 22.69 17.14
C GLY A 86 18.95 23.40 17.42
N CYS A 87 18.80 23.92 18.64
CA CYS A 87 17.57 24.55 19.09
C CYS A 87 17.18 25.74 18.19
N GLN A 88 18.15 26.58 17.83
CA GLN A 88 17.92 27.77 17.02
C GLN A 88 17.68 27.50 15.52
N ASP A 89 18.03 26.31 15.03
CA ASP A 89 17.74 25.93 13.64
C ASP A 89 16.24 25.65 13.43
N CYS A 90 15.53 25.33 14.53
CA CYS A 90 14.08 25.14 14.55
C CYS A 90 13.34 26.27 15.29
N HIS A 91 14.00 27.04 16.17
CA HIS A 91 13.38 28.13 16.93
C HIS A 91 13.99 29.48 16.56
N ALA A 92 13.36 30.16 15.59
CA ALA A 92 13.79 31.47 15.09
C ALA A 92 13.34 32.63 16.00
N GLY A 93 13.55 32.50 17.32
CA GLY A 93 13.22 33.51 18.33
C GLY A 93 12.54 32.93 19.55
N HIS A 94 12.10 33.82 20.45
CA HIS A 94 11.47 33.46 21.71
C HIS A 94 10.25 34.36 22.00
N PRO A 95 9.14 33.82 22.55
CA PRO A 95 8.01 34.62 23.01
C PRO A 95 8.39 35.56 24.17
N PRO A 96 7.71 36.72 24.32
CA PRO A 96 6.58 37.21 23.52
C PRO A 96 6.99 37.89 22.21
N THR A 97 8.27 38.21 22.01
CA THR A 97 8.79 38.96 20.86
C THR A 97 8.55 38.25 19.54
N VAL A 98 8.73 36.94 19.50
CA VAL A 98 8.41 36.10 18.34
C VAL A 98 7.44 35.00 18.77
N ARG A 99 6.24 34.97 18.20
CA ARG A 99 5.20 34.00 18.57
C ARG A 99 5.21 32.74 17.71
N LYS A 100 5.48 32.86 16.42
CA LYS A 100 5.57 31.74 15.46
C LYS A 100 7.04 31.40 15.22
N ILE A 101 7.63 30.71 16.18
CA ILE A 101 9.08 30.45 16.20
C ILE A 101 9.50 29.20 15.41
N ILE A 102 8.56 28.27 15.17
CA ILE A 102 8.84 26.97 14.55
C ILE A 102 8.56 27.03 13.03
N PRO A 103 9.54 26.69 12.16
CA PRO A 103 9.35 26.63 10.71
C PRO A 103 8.47 25.44 10.30
N LEU A 104 8.04 25.43 9.04
CA LEU A 104 7.35 24.26 8.48
C LEU A 104 8.32 23.08 8.34
N CYS A 105 7.87 21.88 8.67
CA CYS A 105 8.70 20.67 8.57
C CYS A 105 9.24 20.46 7.14
N SER A 106 8.47 20.85 6.11
CA SER A 106 8.84 20.75 4.70
C SER A 106 9.99 21.67 4.27
N GLN A 107 10.44 22.60 5.13
CA GLN A 107 11.63 23.41 4.85
C GLN A 107 12.94 22.61 5.01
N CYS A 108 12.91 21.49 5.72
CA CYS A 108 14.06 20.61 5.93
C CYS A 108 13.80 19.16 5.55
N HIS A 109 12.53 18.70 5.60
CA HIS A 109 12.14 17.36 5.19
C HIS A 109 11.61 17.37 3.75
N GLU A 110 12.39 16.84 2.82
CA GLU A 110 12.07 16.83 1.39
C GLU A 110 12.60 15.58 0.65
N GLY A 111 12.32 15.50 -0.65
CA GLY A 111 12.88 14.46 -1.53
C GLY A 111 12.14 13.12 -1.54
N LYS A 112 11.09 12.94 -0.73
CA LYS A 112 10.25 11.73 -0.75
C LYS A 112 8.76 12.08 -0.78
N PRO A 113 7.89 11.24 -1.38
CA PRO A 113 6.44 11.49 -1.40
C PRO A 113 5.83 11.69 -0.02
N HIS A 114 6.34 10.97 0.99
CA HIS A 114 5.91 11.10 2.38
C HIS A 114 6.04 12.54 2.93
N TYR A 115 7.12 13.25 2.58
CA TYR A 115 7.36 14.60 3.08
C TYR A 115 6.50 15.67 2.39
N LYS A 116 5.76 15.30 1.34
CA LYS A 116 4.77 16.17 0.68
C LYS A 116 3.41 16.15 1.38
N LEU A 117 3.21 15.25 2.35
CA LEU A 117 1.98 15.17 3.11
C LEU A 117 1.80 16.41 4.00
N ALA A 118 0.57 16.90 4.08
CA ALA A 118 0.19 17.89 5.07
C ALA A 118 -0.03 17.24 6.45
N GLY A 119 -0.03 18.05 7.51
CA GLY A 119 -0.40 17.59 8.85
C GLY A 119 0.58 16.60 9.48
N CYS A 120 1.88 16.84 9.38
CA CYS A 120 2.96 15.98 9.89
C CYS A 120 2.73 15.56 11.35
N ASN A 121 2.20 16.48 12.17
CA ASN A 121 1.96 16.29 13.59
C ASN A 121 0.81 15.32 13.92
N THR A 122 0.03 14.89 12.91
CA THR A 122 -0.99 13.85 13.08
C THR A 122 -0.37 12.53 13.52
N CYS A 123 0.85 12.23 13.01
CA CYS A 123 1.61 11.05 13.41
C CYS A 123 2.85 11.44 14.22
N HIS A 124 3.55 12.50 13.83
CA HIS A 124 4.76 13.01 14.50
C HIS A 124 4.40 14.03 15.58
N SER A 125 3.80 13.57 16.67
CA SER A 125 3.26 14.46 17.71
C SER A 125 4.31 15.30 18.46
N ASN A 126 5.59 14.93 18.40
CA ASN A 126 6.67 15.64 19.06
C ASN A 126 7.90 15.77 18.12
N PRO A 127 8.21 16.97 17.61
CA PRO A 127 9.39 17.21 16.78
C PRO A 127 10.72 16.90 17.48
N HIS A 128 10.75 16.89 18.82
CA HIS A 128 11.94 16.52 19.60
C HIS A 128 12.15 15.00 19.69
N THR A 129 11.14 14.19 19.36
CA THR A 129 11.24 12.74 19.28
C THR A 129 10.61 12.24 17.98
N PRO A 130 11.18 12.59 16.82
CA PRO A 130 10.49 12.48 15.54
C PRO A 130 10.13 11.03 15.14
N LEU A 131 10.87 10.04 15.64
CA LEU A 131 10.58 8.62 15.36
C LEU A 131 9.61 7.98 16.36
N ASN A 132 9.33 8.65 17.48
CA ASN A 132 8.31 8.23 18.43
C ASN A 132 6.94 8.72 17.97
N ILE A 133 6.42 8.05 16.95
CA ILE A 133 5.16 8.42 16.33
C ILE A 133 3.98 7.81 17.07
N LYS A 134 2.84 8.50 17.02
CA LYS A 134 1.56 7.98 17.47
C LYS A 134 0.74 7.64 16.24
N MET A 135 0.31 6.39 16.12
CA MET A 135 -0.55 6.00 15.00
C MET A 135 -2.02 6.23 15.35
N GLY A 136 -2.70 6.99 14.51
CA GLY A 136 -4.15 7.17 14.60
C GLY A 136 -4.93 5.99 14.01
N ARG A 137 -6.23 6.00 14.22
CA ARG A 137 -7.16 5.03 13.62
C ARG A 137 -7.59 5.49 12.23
N ASN A 138 -7.96 4.55 11.38
CA ASN A 138 -8.53 4.81 10.05
C ASN A 138 -7.60 5.59 9.09
N ILE A 139 -6.30 5.26 9.09
CA ILE A 139 -5.30 5.90 8.23
C ILE A 139 -4.89 4.92 7.11
N THR A 140 -4.89 5.42 5.87
CA THR A 140 -4.45 4.68 4.68
C THR A 140 -3.50 5.52 3.83
N ASP A 141 -3.91 6.72 3.41
CA ASP A 141 -3.20 7.48 2.37
C ASP A 141 -1.73 7.79 2.71
N PRO A 142 -1.37 8.21 3.94
CA PRO A 142 0.02 8.39 4.33
C PRO A 142 0.88 7.13 4.19
N CYS A 143 0.31 5.94 4.39
CA CYS A 143 1.05 4.68 4.28
C CYS A 143 1.43 4.41 2.81
N LEU A 144 0.58 4.82 1.87
CA LEU A 144 0.73 4.55 0.44
C LEU A 144 1.85 5.37 -0.21
N THR A 145 2.41 6.37 0.48
CA THR A 145 3.58 7.11 -0.01
C THR A 145 4.83 6.24 -0.09
N CYS A 146 4.86 5.11 0.64
CA CYS A 146 5.95 4.13 0.61
C CYS A 146 5.44 2.70 0.35
N HIS A 147 4.21 2.37 0.77
CA HIS A 147 3.61 1.04 0.63
C HIS A 147 2.62 0.98 -0.54
N THR A 148 3.10 1.23 -1.75
CA THR A 148 2.26 1.29 -2.96
C THR A 148 1.75 -0.07 -3.41
N GLN A 149 2.56 -1.13 -3.30
CA GLN A 149 2.18 -2.46 -3.77
C GLN A 149 1.10 -3.12 -2.91
N GLN A 150 1.04 -2.78 -1.62
CA GLN A 150 0.12 -3.34 -0.64
C GLN A 150 -1.33 -3.02 -1.01
N ILE A 151 -1.59 -1.77 -1.43
CA ILE A 151 -2.94 -1.36 -1.87
C ILE A 151 -3.31 -1.99 -3.21
N VAL A 152 -2.36 -2.16 -4.14
CA VAL A 152 -2.60 -2.86 -5.42
C VAL A 152 -3.06 -4.29 -5.14
N LYS A 153 -2.34 -5.03 -4.29
CA LYS A 153 -2.70 -6.40 -3.90
C LYS A 153 -4.11 -6.49 -3.31
N LEU A 154 -4.48 -5.58 -2.40
CA LEU A 154 -5.82 -5.56 -1.79
C LEU A 154 -6.94 -5.24 -2.80
N ARG A 155 -6.68 -4.36 -3.76
CA ARG A 155 -7.65 -3.96 -4.80
C ARG A 155 -7.87 -5.08 -5.81
N GLU A 156 -6.80 -5.73 -6.25
CA GLU A 156 -6.84 -6.85 -7.21
C GLU A 156 -7.39 -8.12 -6.57
N ASN A 157 -7.12 -8.36 -5.29
CA ASN A 157 -7.51 -9.57 -4.57
C ASN A 157 -8.55 -9.26 -3.48
N LYS A 158 -9.72 -8.79 -3.91
CA LYS A 158 -10.79 -8.32 -3.02
C LYS A 158 -11.13 -9.34 -1.93
N SER A 159 -11.10 -8.88 -0.68
CA SER A 159 -11.52 -9.61 0.51
C SER A 159 -12.14 -8.67 1.53
N LYS A 160 -12.57 -9.18 2.69
CA LYS A 160 -13.04 -8.32 3.79
C LYS A 160 -11.98 -7.30 4.25
N HIS A 161 -10.69 -7.61 4.08
CA HIS A 161 -9.60 -6.70 4.41
C HIS A 161 -9.53 -5.47 3.48
N THR A 162 -10.05 -5.56 2.26
CA THR A 162 -10.06 -4.43 1.31
C THR A 162 -10.91 -3.26 1.82
N ALA A 163 -11.86 -3.51 2.73
CA ALA A 163 -12.71 -2.50 3.34
C ALA A 163 -12.10 -1.89 4.61
N LEU A 164 -10.93 -2.35 5.06
CA LEU A 164 -10.28 -1.89 6.28
C LEU A 164 -9.20 -0.87 5.94
N ALA A 165 -9.04 0.15 6.78
CA ALA A 165 -7.89 1.03 6.72
C ALA A 165 -6.61 0.29 7.12
N CYS A 166 -5.45 0.77 6.65
CA CYS A 166 -4.16 0.15 6.97
C CYS A 166 -3.92 0.06 8.49
N THR A 167 -4.29 1.10 9.24
CA THR A 167 -4.11 1.13 10.70
C THR A 167 -5.11 0.29 11.49
N PHE A 168 -6.07 -0.37 10.84
CA PHE A 168 -6.89 -1.38 11.52
C PHE A 168 -6.03 -2.58 11.97
N CYS A 169 -5.10 -3.01 11.12
CA CYS A 169 -4.17 -4.10 11.45
C CYS A 169 -2.80 -3.55 11.85
N HIS A 170 -2.31 -2.49 11.21
CA HIS A 170 -1.01 -1.90 11.48
C HIS A 170 -1.12 -0.74 12.47
N ASP A 171 -1.21 -1.07 13.76
CA ASP A 171 -1.31 -0.11 14.87
C ASP A 171 0.02 0.60 15.19
N THR A 172 1.13 0.02 14.75
CA THR A 172 2.48 0.48 15.04
C THR A 172 3.27 0.49 13.74
N HIS A 173 3.90 1.62 13.43
CA HIS A 173 4.71 1.71 12.22
C HIS A 173 5.90 0.75 12.27
N GLY A 174 6.14 0.03 11.18
CA GLY A 174 7.17 -1.01 11.09
C GLY A 174 6.80 -2.35 11.72
N LYS A 175 5.68 -2.45 12.46
CA LYS A 175 5.21 -3.71 13.04
C LYS A 175 4.33 -4.47 12.05
N ILE A 176 4.61 -5.75 11.86
CA ILE A 176 3.75 -6.67 11.12
C ILE A 176 2.82 -7.35 12.12
N PRO A 177 1.49 -7.18 11.98
CA PRO A 177 0.53 -7.80 12.87
C PRO A 177 0.38 -9.28 12.59
N GLU A 178 -0.09 -9.98 13.63
CA GLU A 178 -0.32 -11.41 13.60
C GLU A 178 -1.71 -11.73 13.03
N CYS A 179 -1.81 -12.72 12.13
CA CYS A 179 -3.08 -13.10 11.52
C CYS A 179 -4.02 -13.74 12.55
N VAL A 180 -3.41 -14.48 13.50
CA VAL A 180 -4.11 -15.20 14.55
C VAL A 180 -4.77 -14.31 15.61
N LEU A 181 -4.53 -12.99 15.58
CA LEU A 181 -5.28 -12.03 16.41
C LEU A 181 -6.77 -12.03 16.10
N CYS A 182 -7.13 -12.29 14.84
CA CYS A 182 -8.52 -12.30 14.37
C CYS A 182 -8.92 -13.60 13.68
N HIS A 183 -7.97 -14.38 13.15
CA HIS A 183 -8.25 -15.59 12.39
C HIS A 183 -7.88 -16.86 13.16
N LYS A 184 -8.78 -17.85 13.15
CA LYS A 184 -8.50 -19.17 13.70
C LYS A 184 -7.67 -20.00 12.71
N PRO A 185 -6.65 -20.73 13.16
CA PRO A 185 -5.93 -21.71 12.35
C PRO A 185 -6.86 -22.81 11.81
N HIS A 186 -6.48 -23.43 10.69
CA HIS A 186 -7.27 -24.51 10.07
C HIS A 186 -7.05 -25.88 10.73
N SER A 187 -6.03 -26.03 11.57
CA SER A 187 -5.80 -27.20 12.42
C SER A 187 -5.24 -26.76 13.78
N LYS A 188 -5.22 -27.65 14.78
CA LYS A 188 -4.71 -27.32 16.12
C LYS A 188 -3.19 -27.11 16.14
N GLU A 189 -2.51 -27.71 15.17
CA GLU A 189 -1.05 -27.73 15.04
C GLU A 189 -0.54 -26.53 14.23
N MET A 190 -1.41 -25.82 13.50
CA MET A 190 -1.04 -24.62 12.74
C MET A 190 -0.83 -23.41 13.65
N THR A 191 0.33 -22.80 13.49
CA THR A 191 0.76 -21.57 14.17
C THR A 191 0.66 -20.37 13.23
N GLN A 192 0.95 -19.16 13.75
CA GLN A 192 1.09 -17.97 12.90
C GLN A 192 2.05 -18.21 11.72
N ALA A 193 3.21 -18.82 11.99
CA ALA A 193 4.25 -18.99 10.97
C ALA A 193 3.74 -19.81 9.77
N ASP A 194 2.75 -20.67 10.00
CA ASP A 194 2.14 -21.51 8.98
C ASP A 194 1.16 -20.75 8.09
N CYS A 195 0.55 -19.67 8.58
CA CYS A 195 -0.45 -18.90 7.82
C CYS A 195 0.13 -18.40 6.49
N LYS A 196 1.39 -17.92 6.52
CA LYS A 196 2.09 -17.37 5.35
C LYS A 196 2.56 -18.42 4.35
N LYS A 197 2.52 -19.71 4.70
CA LYS A 197 2.83 -20.81 3.77
C LYS A 197 1.78 -20.93 2.66
N CYS A 198 0.54 -20.50 2.94
CA CYS A 198 -0.60 -20.64 2.04
C CYS A 198 -1.26 -19.30 1.70
N HIS A 199 -1.31 -18.37 2.66
CA HIS A 199 -1.97 -17.07 2.52
C HIS A 199 -0.94 -15.95 2.48
N GLN A 200 -1.03 -15.06 1.50
CA GLN A 200 -0.21 -13.85 1.51
C GLN A 200 -0.99 -12.68 2.14
N ALA A 201 -0.31 -11.90 2.97
CA ALA A 201 -0.83 -10.62 3.46
C ALA A 201 -1.25 -9.73 2.29
N HIS A 202 -2.32 -8.96 2.47
CA HIS A 202 -2.91 -8.11 1.43
C HIS A 202 -3.54 -8.85 0.23
N MET A 203 -3.50 -10.19 0.19
CA MET A 203 -4.25 -11.00 -0.78
C MET A 203 -4.61 -12.39 -0.22
N PRO A 204 -5.24 -12.48 0.97
CA PRO A 204 -5.39 -13.74 1.70
C PRO A 204 -6.24 -14.80 0.95
N LYS A 205 -7.04 -14.41 -0.05
CA LYS A 205 -7.84 -15.36 -0.85
C LYS A 205 -7.07 -15.98 -2.01
N ALA A 206 -5.94 -15.41 -2.42
CA ALA A 206 -5.08 -15.93 -3.47
C ALA A 206 -4.16 -17.02 -2.88
N VAL A 207 -4.76 -18.15 -2.52
CA VAL A 207 -4.05 -19.24 -1.84
C VAL A 207 -3.02 -19.87 -2.79
N ALA A 208 -1.76 -19.79 -2.38
CA ALA A 208 -0.62 -20.34 -3.08
C ALA A 208 0.34 -20.94 -2.07
N TYR A 209 0.99 -22.03 -2.43
CA TYR A 209 1.79 -22.81 -1.50
C TYR A 209 2.97 -23.47 -2.21
N GLY A 210 4.01 -23.80 -1.46
CA GLY A 210 5.25 -24.37 -1.99
C GLY A 210 5.10 -25.84 -2.38
N ASN A 211 6.03 -26.31 -3.23
CA ASN A 211 6.12 -27.72 -3.64
C ASN A 211 6.54 -28.69 -2.52
N GLN A 212 6.92 -28.17 -1.35
CA GLN A 212 7.25 -28.96 -0.16
C GLN A 212 6.15 -28.90 0.93
N THR A 213 4.96 -28.39 0.60
CA THR A 213 3.87 -28.30 1.60
C THR A 213 3.41 -29.71 2.01
N PRO A 214 3.45 -30.06 3.30
CA PRO A 214 3.03 -31.37 3.78
C PRO A 214 1.56 -31.68 3.47
N SER A 215 1.25 -32.91 3.05
CA SER A 215 -0.13 -33.34 2.77
C SER A 215 -1.06 -33.20 3.98
N LYS A 216 -0.54 -33.28 5.21
CA LYS A 216 -1.31 -33.06 6.45
C LYS A 216 -1.85 -31.62 6.55
N ASP A 217 -1.16 -30.64 6.00
CA ASP A 217 -1.61 -29.24 5.99
C ASP A 217 -2.78 -29.08 5.02
N CYS A 218 -2.79 -29.85 3.92
CA CYS A 218 -3.94 -29.95 3.02
C CYS A 218 -5.11 -30.67 3.70
N ALA A 219 -4.84 -31.70 4.51
CA ALA A 219 -5.84 -32.49 5.23
C ALA A 219 -6.64 -31.67 6.24
N ALA A 220 -6.10 -30.54 6.72
CA ALA A 220 -6.82 -29.59 7.57
C ALA A 220 -8.15 -29.13 6.94
N CYS A 221 -8.20 -29.00 5.61
CA CYS A 221 -9.44 -28.69 4.87
C CYS A 221 -9.94 -29.87 4.02
N HIS A 222 -9.04 -30.74 3.57
CA HIS A 222 -9.33 -31.83 2.63
C HIS A 222 -9.19 -33.22 3.26
N LYS A 223 -9.68 -33.40 4.50
CA LYS A 223 -9.59 -34.66 5.25
C LYS A 223 -10.08 -35.87 4.46
N ALA A 224 -11.19 -35.74 3.75
CA ALA A 224 -11.75 -36.84 2.96
C ALA A 224 -10.80 -37.29 1.82
N ALA A 225 -10.27 -36.35 1.04
CA ALA A 225 -9.33 -36.68 -0.04
C ALA A 225 -8.02 -37.26 0.49
N TYR A 226 -7.51 -36.70 1.59
CA TYR A 226 -6.33 -37.22 2.28
C TYR A 226 -6.54 -38.67 2.75
N ASN A 227 -7.68 -38.95 3.37
CA ASN A 227 -8.02 -40.30 3.86
C ASN A 227 -8.19 -41.30 2.70
N LEU A 228 -8.85 -40.90 1.61
CA LEU A 228 -8.98 -41.75 0.43
C LEU A 228 -7.61 -42.10 -0.17
N LEU A 229 -6.76 -41.10 -0.38
CA LEU A 229 -5.44 -41.31 -0.98
C LEU A 229 -4.55 -42.20 -0.10
N THR A 230 -4.54 -41.97 1.21
CA THR A 230 -3.73 -42.74 2.16
C THR A 230 -4.22 -44.17 2.34
N ALA A 231 -5.53 -44.42 2.21
CA ALA A 231 -6.11 -45.75 2.23
C ALA A 231 -6.01 -46.49 0.88
N SER A 232 -5.67 -45.79 -0.20
CA SER A 232 -5.60 -46.38 -1.54
C SER A 232 -4.54 -47.47 -1.65
N ALA A 233 -4.82 -48.52 -2.43
CA ALA A 233 -3.86 -49.56 -2.76
C ALA A 233 -2.89 -49.16 -3.90
N PHE A 234 -3.14 -48.04 -4.59
CA PHE A 234 -2.43 -47.66 -5.80
C PHE A 234 -1.23 -46.72 -5.52
N LYS A 235 -0.30 -46.64 -6.49
CA LYS A 235 0.98 -45.92 -6.35
C LYS A 235 0.85 -44.43 -6.01
N HIS A 236 -0.26 -43.78 -6.36
CA HIS A 236 -0.50 -42.38 -6.01
C HIS A 236 -0.47 -42.12 -4.50
N LYS A 237 -0.75 -43.12 -3.65
CA LYS A 237 -0.69 -42.98 -2.18
C LYS A 237 0.67 -42.48 -1.66
N ASN A 238 1.74 -42.73 -2.42
CA ASN A 238 3.11 -42.36 -2.08
C ASN A 238 3.47 -40.92 -2.53
N LEU A 239 2.56 -40.22 -3.22
CA LEU A 239 2.77 -38.84 -3.66
C LEU A 239 2.21 -37.85 -2.64
N SER A 240 2.92 -36.73 -2.45
CA SER A 240 2.38 -35.61 -1.69
C SER A 240 1.28 -34.91 -2.49
N CYS A 241 0.35 -34.24 -1.80
CA CYS A 241 -0.73 -33.50 -2.46
C CYS A 241 -0.18 -32.47 -3.47
N VAL A 242 0.93 -31.80 -3.11
CA VAL A 242 1.57 -30.76 -3.92
C VAL A 242 2.36 -31.29 -5.11
N ALA A 243 2.66 -32.60 -5.17
CA ALA A 243 3.24 -33.20 -6.37
C ALA A 243 2.28 -33.07 -7.57
N CYS A 244 0.98 -33.24 -7.32
CA CYS A 244 -0.06 -33.08 -8.34
C CYS A 244 -0.67 -31.67 -8.33
N HIS A 245 -1.06 -31.16 -7.16
CA HIS A 245 -1.73 -29.88 -7.00
C HIS A 245 -0.74 -28.73 -6.89
N GLN A 246 0.04 -28.48 -7.93
CA GLN A 246 1.20 -27.60 -7.87
C GLN A 246 0.86 -26.11 -7.75
N ALA A 247 1.71 -25.38 -7.02
CA ALA A 247 1.86 -23.92 -6.93
C ALA A 247 0.66 -23.10 -6.39
N LYS A 248 -0.58 -23.47 -6.74
CA LYS A 248 -1.77 -22.70 -6.38
C LYS A 248 -2.93 -23.61 -6.05
N HIS A 249 -3.77 -23.13 -5.13
CA HIS A 249 -5.00 -23.81 -4.78
C HIS A 249 -5.93 -23.95 -6.00
N LYS A 250 -6.71 -25.04 -6.03
CA LYS A 250 -7.56 -25.46 -7.16
C LYS A 250 -6.84 -25.80 -8.46
N MET A 251 -5.51 -25.86 -8.48
CA MET A 251 -4.80 -26.46 -9.61
C MET A 251 -5.07 -27.96 -9.65
N ILE A 252 -5.64 -28.46 -10.73
CA ILE A 252 -5.84 -29.90 -10.95
C ILE A 252 -5.11 -30.25 -12.26
N PRO A 253 -4.08 -31.10 -12.22
CA PRO A 253 -3.35 -31.48 -13.43
C PRO A 253 -4.21 -32.39 -14.30
N GLN A 254 -3.90 -32.44 -15.60
CA GLN A 254 -4.42 -33.47 -16.47
C GLN A 254 -3.66 -34.77 -16.22
N CYS A 255 -4.35 -35.93 -16.21
CA CYS A 255 -3.71 -37.23 -15.96
C CYS A 255 -2.58 -37.50 -16.96
N GLN A 256 -2.78 -37.07 -18.20
CA GLN A 256 -1.86 -37.21 -19.33
C GLN A 256 -0.54 -36.46 -19.11
N SER A 257 -0.50 -35.45 -18.24
CA SER A 257 0.74 -34.71 -17.94
C SER A 257 1.82 -35.60 -17.30
N CYS A 258 1.43 -36.73 -16.71
CA CYS A 258 2.36 -37.73 -16.18
C CYS A 258 2.21 -39.10 -16.84
N HIS A 259 1.01 -39.45 -17.32
CA HIS A 259 0.73 -40.78 -17.87
C HIS A 259 0.77 -40.87 -19.40
N GLY A 260 0.90 -39.75 -20.11
CA GLY A 260 0.77 -39.72 -21.56
C GLY A 260 -0.60 -40.22 -22.03
N THR A 261 -0.61 -41.01 -23.10
CA THR A 261 -1.83 -41.54 -23.74
C THR A 261 -1.81 -43.07 -23.73
N PRO A 262 -2.25 -43.71 -22.63
CA PRO A 262 -2.19 -45.17 -22.47
C PRO A 262 -3.27 -45.93 -23.25
N HIS A 263 -4.24 -45.23 -23.83
CA HIS A 263 -5.37 -45.81 -24.57
C HIS A 263 -5.42 -45.31 -26.02
N PRO A 264 -5.99 -46.10 -26.94
CA PRO A 264 -6.15 -45.69 -28.34
C PRO A 264 -7.09 -44.48 -28.48
N ALA A 265 -6.88 -43.70 -29.54
CA ALA A 265 -7.61 -42.45 -29.79
C ALA A 265 -9.14 -42.64 -29.85
N SER A 266 -9.62 -43.77 -30.38
CA SER A 266 -11.05 -44.10 -30.45
C SER A 266 -11.71 -44.21 -29.07
N MET A 267 -10.99 -44.77 -28.08
CA MET A 267 -11.48 -44.89 -26.70
C MET A 267 -11.51 -43.53 -26.01
N LEU A 268 -10.45 -42.74 -26.16
CA LEU A 268 -10.36 -41.40 -25.58
C LEU A 268 -11.38 -40.41 -26.18
N ALA A 269 -11.72 -40.57 -27.46
CA ALA A 269 -12.78 -39.80 -28.10
C ALA A 269 -14.16 -40.11 -27.50
N LYS A 270 -14.44 -41.39 -27.21
CA LYS A 270 -15.72 -41.82 -26.61
C LYS A 270 -15.80 -41.51 -25.11
N PHE A 271 -14.67 -41.60 -24.40
CA PHE A 271 -14.57 -41.38 -22.95
C PHE A 271 -13.51 -40.32 -22.63
N PRO A 272 -13.84 -39.02 -22.75
CA PRO A 272 -12.87 -37.93 -22.63
C PRO A 272 -12.31 -37.73 -21.21
N LYS A 273 -12.87 -38.38 -20.19
CA LYS A 273 -12.40 -38.33 -18.80
C LYS A 273 -11.96 -39.72 -18.35
N CYS A 274 -10.72 -39.83 -17.89
CA CYS A 274 -10.17 -41.09 -17.35
C CYS A 274 -11.03 -41.63 -16.20
N GLY A 275 -11.65 -40.74 -15.41
CA GLY A 275 -12.46 -41.10 -14.26
C GLY A 275 -13.76 -41.85 -14.55
N TYR A 276 -14.19 -41.95 -15.81
CA TYR A 276 -15.30 -42.83 -16.18
C TYR A 276 -14.99 -44.31 -15.90
N CYS A 277 -13.73 -44.70 -16.07
CA CYS A 277 -13.28 -46.09 -15.85
C CYS A 277 -12.21 -46.21 -14.76
N HIS A 278 -11.62 -45.09 -14.29
CA HIS A 278 -10.58 -45.09 -13.25
C HIS A 278 -10.96 -44.34 -11.96
N SER A 279 -12.19 -43.81 -11.84
CA SER A 279 -12.64 -43.01 -10.68
C SER A 279 -11.80 -41.73 -10.51
N ILE A 280 -11.35 -41.38 -9.30
CA ILE A 280 -10.59 -40.16 -9.02
C ILE A 280 -9.15 -40.49 -8.63
N ALA A 281 -8.23 -39.53 -8.82
CA ALA A 281 -6.81 -39.72 -8.50
C ALA A 281 -6.54 -40.07 -7.02
N HIS A 282 -7.44 -39.66 -6.12
CA HIS A 282 -7.36 -39.99 -4.69
C HIS A 282 -7.92 -41.39 -4.34
N ASP A 283 -8.62 -42.06 -5.25
CA ASP A 283 -9.26 -43.36 -5.01
C ASP A 283 -9.46 -44.11 -6.33
N LEU A 284 -8.33 -44.44 -6.98
CA LEU A 284 -8.36 -45.07 -8.30
C LEU A 284 -9.06 -46.43 -8.26
N ASN A 285 -9.80 -46.75 -9.32
CA ASN A 285 -10.47 -48.04 -9.53
C ASN A 285 -11.36 -48.53 -8.35
N SER A 286 -11.72 -47.62 -7.44
CA SER A 286 -12.64 -47.86 -6.33
C SER A 286 -14.03 -47.46 -6.77
N PHE A 287 -14.75 -48.43 -7.34
CA PHE A 287 -16.15 -48.29 -7.74
C PHE A 287 -17.04 -48.93 -6.68
N LYS A 288 -17.18 -48.27 -5.53
CA LYS A 288 -18.40 -48.46 -4.74
C LYS A 288 -19.57 -47.99 -5.61
N ALA A 289 -20.67 -48.74 -5.66
CA ALA A 289 -21.80 -48.47 -6.54
C ALA A 289 -22.14 -46.96 -6.57
N GLN A 290 -21.82 -46.30 -7.68
CA GLN A 290 -22.15 -44.90 -7.85
C GLN A 290 -23.68 -44.79 -7.96
N PRO A 291 -24.33 -43.84 -7.26
CA PRO A 291 -25.71 -43.50 -7.59
C PRO A 291 -25.78 -43.13 -9.07
N ALA A 292 -26.79 -43.65 -9.76
CA ALA A 292 -26.98 -43.41 -11.19
C ALA A 292 -26.83 -41.92 -11.53
N PRO A 293 -26.18 -41.57 -12.64
CA PRO A 293 -25.98 -40.18 -13.03
C PRO A 293 -27.33 -39.45 -13.06
N ALA A 294 -27.39 -38.30 -12.38
CA ALA A 294 -28.59 -37.48 -12.36
C ALA A 294 -28.97 -37.12 -13.81
N ALA A 295 -30.24 -37.39 -14.15
CA ALA A 295 -30.79 -37.07 -15.46
C ALA A 295 -30.54 -35.58 -15.78
N PRO A 296 -30.22 -35.24 -17.04
CA PRO A 296 -29.99 -33.86 -17.44
C PRO A 296 -31.19 -32.99 -17.06
N ALA A 297 -30.92 -31.88 -16.38
CA ALA A 297 -31.95 -30.94 -15.99
C ALA A 297 -32.74 -30.48 -17.23
N PRO A 298 -34.09 -30.46 -17.18
CA PRO A 298 -34.90 -30.04 -18.30
C PRO A 298 -34.52 -28.61 -18.70
N ALA A 299 -34.34 -28.41 -20.01
CA ALA A 299 -33.97 -27.11 -20.57
C ALA A 299 -34.95 -26.03 -20.08
N ALA A 300 -34.42 -25.02 -19.41
CA ALA A 300 -35.20 -23.90 -18.89
C ALA A 300 -35.91 -23.20 -20.07
N LYS A 301 -37.25 -23.27 -20.08
CA LYS A 301 -38.08 -22.52 -21.02
C LYS A 301 -37.82 -21.03 -20.79
N LYS A 302 -37.29 -20.34 -21.80
CA LYS A 302 -37.18 -18.88 -21.81
C LYS A 302 -38.58 -18.29 -21.67
N ARG A 303 -38.85 -17.66 -20.52
CA ARG A 303 -40.01 -16.77 -20.36
C ARG A 303 -39.76 -15.51 -21.19
N LYS A 304 -40.74 -15.16 -22.03
CA LYS A 304 -40.80 -13.92 -22.79
C LYS A 304 -40.94 -12.72 -21.85
#